data_AF-A0A6B3L9H0-F1
#
_entry.id   AF-A0A6B3L9H0-F1
#
_cell.length_a   1.000
_cell.length_b   1.000
_cell.length_c   1.000
_cell.angle_alpha   90.00
_cell.angle_beta   90.00
_cell.angle_gamma   90.00
#
_symmetry.space_group_name_H-M   'P 1'
#
loop_
_entity.id
_entity.type
_entity.pdbx_description
1 polymer ?
#
loop_
_entity_poly.entity_id
_entity_poly.type
_entity_poly.pdbx_seq_one_letter_code
_entity_poly.pdbx_strand_id
1 'polypeptide(L)'
;MLWSLSEASRQIAALSAEKREAEAKIAEISTFKYKLKVLWGWGGLDESFYRGRLNDIPWQIKVLNREAQSFRDLIEYLYDYWPETPPDWEDRKRLLVDQLGNFCQKCMKVNVEKHVHHTVPVSRGGSHRLDNLEYLCVRCHSQAHGGRDVSTGGKYIPPVNRPAFSDRLELITYAVSESLVIAFSYSKRDGTRSKRSIKPTGLKQVGYSLCVEGYCYLRRADRVFAIKRMERVKIVE
;
A
#
# COMPACT_ATOMS: atom_id res chain seq x y z
N MET A 1 -14.41 7.66 -6.71
CA MET A 1 -14.42 6.79 -5.51
C MET A 1 -13.79 7.49 -4.30
N LEU A 2 -12.51 7.85 -4.30
CA LEU A 2 -11.89 8.59 -3.17
C LEU A 2 -12.58 9.94 -2.88
N TRP A 3 -12.95 10.68 -3.92
CA TRP A 3 -13.76 11.91 -3.78
C TRP A 3 -15.11 11.64 -3.10
N SER A 4 -15.80 10.56 -3.48
CA SER A 4 -17.08 10.14 -2.91
C SER A 4 -16.96 9.77 -1.42
N LEU A 5 -15.88 9.08 -1.01
CA LEU A 5 -15.59 8.80 0.40
C LEU A 5 -15.32 10.08 1.21
N SER A 6 -14.58 11.03 0.61
CA SER A 6 -14.30 12.32 1.26
C SER A 6 -15.58 13.15 1.45
N GLU A 7 -16.49 13.08 0.48
CA GLU A 7 -17.77 13.78 0.51
C GLU A 7 -18.71 13.17 1.55
N ALA A 8 -18.85 11.84 1.56
CA ALA A 8 -19.62 11.14 2.60
C ALA A 8 -19.10 11.47 4.01
N SER A 9 -17.77 11.53 4.18
CA SER A 9 -17.17 11.90 5.48
C SER A 9 -17.50 13.34 5.89
N ARG A 10 -17.50 14.30 4.95
CA ARG A 10 -17.91 15.69 5.22
C ARG A 10 -19.38 15.78 5.60
N GLN A 11 -20.26 15.07 4.89
CA GLN A 11 -21.69 15.07 5.17
C GLN A 11 -22.02 14.43 6.52
N ILE A 12 -21.39 13.31 6.86
CA ILE A 12 -21.56 12.66 8.17
C ILE A 12 -21.10 13.61 9.29
N ALA A 13 -19.98 14.32 9.11
CA ALA A 13 -19.49 15.28 10.09
C ALA A 13 -20.46 16.46 10.28
N ALA A 14 -21.02 17.00 9.18
CA ALA A 14 -22.03 18.06 9.22
C ALA A 14 -23.30 17.59 9.95
N LEU A 15 -23.83 16.42 9.60
CA LEU A 15 -25.00 15.83 10.26
C LEU A 15 -24.75 15.56 11.75
N SER A 16 -23.54 15.13 12.11
CA SER A 16 -23.15 14.92 13.50
C SER A 16 -23.02 16.22 14.28
N ALA A 17 -22.62 17.32 13.65
CA ALA A 17 -22.63 18.65 14.25
C ALA A 17 -24.07 19.14 14.48
N GLU A 18 -24.92 18.97 13.47
CA GLU A 18 -26.33 19.34 13.57
C GLU A 18 -27.09 18.53 14.62
N LYS A 19 -26.80 17.23 14.75
CA LYS A 19 -27.35 16.39 15.82
C LYS A 19 -27.01 16.96 17.20
N ARG A 20 -25.74 17.34 17.40
CA ARG A 20 -25.27 17.92 18.68
C ARG A 20 -25.94 19.26 18.96
N GLU A 21 -26.15 20.07 17.93
CA GLU A 21 -26.90 21.33 18.07
C GLU A 21 -28.36 21.07 18.46
N ALA A 22 -29.04 20.14 17.80
CA ALA A 22 -30.41 19.77 18.12
C ALA A 22 -30.54 19.19 19.55
N GLU A 23 -29.58 18.35 19.99
CA GLU A 23 -29.49 17.85 21.37
C GLU A 23 -29.35 19.01 22.37
N ALA A 24 -28.45 19.96 22.09
CA ALA A 24 -28.25 21.14 22.95
C ALA A 24 -29.50 22.03 23.02
N LYS A 25 -30.21 22.19 21.89
CA LYS A 25 -31.46 22.96 21.83
C LYS A 25 -32.60 22.31 22.60
N ILE A 26 -32.75 20.98 22.52
CA ILE A 26 -33.73 20.27 23.35
C ILE A 26 -33.37 20.36 24.84
N ALA A 27 -32.09 20.25 25.19
CA ALA A 27 -31.63 20.42 26.56
C ALA A 27 -31.96 21.84 27.08
N GLU A 28 -31.75 22.89 26.26
CA GLU A 28 -32.12 24.27 26.58
C GLU A 28 -33.63 24.42 26.84
N ILE A 29 -34.47 23.85 25.96
CA ILE A 29 -35.94 23.88 26.08
C ILE A 29 -36.41 23.24 27.39
N SER A 30 -35.72 22.20 27.86
CA SER A 30 -36.06 21.50 29.10
C SER A 30 -35.83 22.34 30.36
N THR A 31 -35.05 23.43 30.28
CA THR A 31 -34.66 24.23 31.45
C THR A 31 -35.77 25.13 31.99
N PHE A 32 -35.78 25.30 33.32
CA PHE A 32 -36.74 26.18 33.99
C PHE A 32 -36.64 27.64 33.54
N LYS A 33 -35.40 28.16 33.35
CA LYS A 33 -35.16 29.53 32.83
C LYS A 33 -35.79 29.76 31.47
N TYR A 34 -35.67 28.79 30.57
CA TYR A 34 -36.23 28.88 29.24
C TYR A 34 -37.77 28.87 29.27
N LYS A 35 -38.37 27.98 30.07
CA LYS A 35 -39.82 27.94 30.29
C LYS A 35 -40.36 29.26 30.84
N LEU A 36 -39.64 29.90 31.76
CA LEU A 36 -39.97 31.25 32.24
C LEU A 36 -39.88 32.29 31.14
N LYS A 37 -38.83 32.29 30.31
CA LYS A 37 -38.67 33.24 29.21
C LYS A 37 -39.82 33.17 28.20
N VAL A 38 -40.27 31.97 27.86
CA VAL A 38 -41.41 31.75 26.94
C VAL A 38 -42.71 32.28 27.55
N LEU A 39 -42.96 32.04 28.85
CA LEU A 39 -44.15 32.55 29.56
C LEU A 39 -44.27 34.07 29.52
N TRP A 40 -43.15 34.79 29.35
CA TRP A 40 -43.11 36.26 29.33
C TRP A 40 -43.10 36.84 27.91
N GLY A 41 -43.33 36.01 26.87
CA GLY A 41 -43.58 36.45 25.50
C GLY A 41 -42.35 36.65 24.62
N TRP A 42 -41.17 36.17 25.02
CA TRP A 42 -39.89 36.44 24.33
C TRP A 42 -39.55 35.42 23.23
N GLY A 43 -40.57 34.86 22.57
CA GLY A 43 -40.42 33.83 21.54
C GLY A 43 -39.94 32.47 22.07
N GLY A 44 -40.23 31.40 21.32
CA GLY A 44 -39.82 30.04 21.64
C GLY A 44 -39.20 29.33 20.44
N LEU A 45 -38.17 28.53 20.71
CA LEU A 45 -37.64 27.47 19.85
C LEU A 45 -38.73 26.45 19.52
N ASP A 46 -38.72 25.95 18.29
CA ASP A 46 -39.59 24.88 17.81
C ASP A 46 -39.05 23.52 18.27
N GLU A 47 -39.56 23.01 19.38
CA GLU A 47 -39.19 21.69 19.90
C GLU A 47 -39.46 20.56 18.89
N SER A 48 -40.54 20.67 18.12
CA SER A 48 -40.94 19.63 17.16
C SER A 48 -39.95 19.53 16.00
N PHE A 49 -39.43 20.67 15.53
CA PHE A 49 -38.37 20.72 14.54
C PHE A 49 -37.11 19.98 15.01
N TYR A 50 -36.58 20.33 16.20
CA TYR A 50 -35.36 19.70 16.70
C TYR A 50 -35.54 18.21 17.00
N ARG A 51 -36.69 17.81 17.54
CA ARG A 51 -37.02 16.39 17.73
C ARG A 51 -37.09 15.63 16.40
N GLY A 52 -37.68 16.24 15.38
CA GLY A 52 -37.69 15.69 14.02
C GLY A 52 -36.27 15.45 13.49
N ARG A 53 -35.40 16.46 13.60
CA ARG A 53 -33.98 16.32 13.21
C ARG A 53 -33.27 15.19 13.96
N LEU A 54 -33.48 15.04 15.27
CA LEU A 54 -32.87 13.95 16.04
C LEU A 54 -33.35 12.56 15.63
N ASN A 55 -34.56 12.43 15.10
CA ASN A 55 -35.08 11.17 14.58
C ASN A 55 -34.55 10.87 13.17
N ASP A 56 -34.42 11.89 12.32
CA ASP A 56 -34.03 11.73 10.91
C ASP A 56 -32.52 11.56 10.72
N ILE A 57 -31.71 12.34 11.44
CA ILE A 57 -30.24 12.38 11.27
C ILE A 57 -29.59 10.98 11.43
N PRO A 58 -29.94 10.14 12.44
CA PRO A 58 -29.37 8.81 12.57
C PRO A 58 -29.57 7.93 11.33
N TRP A 59 -30.74 8.01 10.68
CA TRP A 59 -31.02 7.26 9.46
C TRP A 59 -30.17 7.77 8.30
N GLN A 60 -30.05 9.09 8.13
CA GLN A 60 -29.19 9.69 7.09
C GLN A 60 -27.72 9.29 7.26
N ILE A 61 -27.19 9.36 8.48
CA ILE A 61 -25.84 8.90 8.79
C ILE A 61 -25.67 7.41 8.50
N LYS A 62 -26.68 6.58 8.82
CA LYS A 62 -26.64 5.14 8.53
C LYS A 62 -26.57 4.86 7.03
N VAL A 63 -27.36 5.57 6.22
CA VAL A 63 -27.34 5.43 4.75
C VAL A 63 -25.99 5.85 4.18
N LEU A 64 -25.49 7.03 4.55
CA LEU A 64 -24.18 7.51 4.10
C LEU A 64 -23.04 6.58 4.49
N ASN A 65 -23.07 6.01 5.71
CA ASN A 65 -22.08 5.02 6.12
C ASN A 65 -22.13 3.75 5.28
N ARG A 66 -23.33 3.28 4.92
CA ARG A 66 -23.50 2.10 4.07
C ARG A 66 -22.93 2.34 2.66
N GLU A 67 -23.20 3.49 2.07
CA GLU A 67 -22.65 3.89 0.77
C GLU A 67 -21.13 4.08 0.84
N ALA A 68 -20.63 4.73 1.89
CA ALA A 68 -19.19 4.85 2.09
C ALA A 68 -18.53 3.47 2.24
N GLN A 69 -19.17 2.54 2.94
CA GLN A 69 -18.63 1.19 3.10
C GLN A 69 -18.56 0.45 1.76
N SER A 70 -19.60 0.50 0.92
CA SER A 70 -19.55 -0.18 -0.38
C SER A 70 -18.44 0.36 -1.29
N PHE A 71 -18.16 1.67 -1.23
CA PHE A 71 -17.03 2.25 -1.94
C PHE A 71 -15.67 1.81 -1.36
N ARG A 72 -15.56 1.68 -0.03
CA ARG A 72 -14.35 1.15 0.61
C ARG A 72 -14.08 -0.28 0.17
N ASP A 73 -15.10 -1.14 0.22
CA ASP A 73 -14.99 -2.56 -0.18
C ASP A 73 -14.53 -2.68 -1.64
N LEU A 74 -15.06 -1.84 -2.53
CA LEU A 74 -14.65 -1.81 -3.93
C LEU A 74 -13.20 -1.32 -4.12
N ILE A 75 -12.78 -0.28 -3.38
CA ILE A 75 -11.39 0.20 -3.43
C ILE A 75 -10.44 -0.87 -2.91
N GLU A 76 -10.77 -1.51 -1.79
CA GLU A 76 -9.98 -2.59 -1.21
C GLU A 76 -9.82 -3.74 -2.20
N TYR A 77 -10.91 -4.17 -2.83
CA TYR A 77 -10.88 -5.18 -3.90
C TYR A 77 -9.98 -4.78 -5.07
N LEU A 78 -10.05 -3.52 -5.53
CA LEU A 78 -9.18 -3.05 -6.61
C LEU A 78 -7.71 -3.02 -6.20
N TYR A 79 -7.42 -2.69 -4.95
CA TYR A 79 -6.06 -2.64 -4.41
C TYR A 79 -5.50 -4.04 -4.14
N ASP A 80 -6.34 -5.01 -3.78
CA ASP A 80 -5.95 -6.41 -3.63
C ASP A 80 -5.38 -7.00 -4.93
N TYR A 81 -5.86 -6.54 -6.09
CA TYR A 81 -5.44 -7.02 -7.41
C TYR A 81 -4.75 -5.94 -8.25
N TRP A 82 -4.21 -4.91 -7.59
CA TRP A 82 -3.46 -3.88 -8.29
C TRP A 82 -2.25 -4.51 -9.00
N PRO A 83 -1.97 -4.22 -10.28
CA PRO A 83 -0.87 -4.86 -11.01
C PRO A 83 0.53 -4.51 -10.49
N GLU A 84 0.62 -3.44 -9.71
CA GLU A 84 1.85 -2.88 -9.15
C GLU A 84 1.72 -2.80 -7.63
N THR A 85 2.62 -2.08 -6.95
CA THR A 85 2.42 -1.74 -5.54
C THR A 85 1.12 -0.94 -5.37
N PRO A 86 0.17 -1.41 -4.54
CA PRO A 86 -1.10 -0.72 -4.38
C PRO A 86 -0.92 0.59 -3.61
N PRO A 87 -1.79 1.59 -3.83
CA PRO A 87 -1.68 2.88 -3.14
C PRO A 87 -1.74 2.82 -1.60
N ASP A 88 -2.31 1.76 -1.03
CA ASP A 88 -2.44 1.52 0.41
C ASP A 88 -1.36 0.57 0.97
N TRP A 89 -0.27 0.33 0.23
CA TRP A 89 0.76 -0.65 0.60
C TRP A 89 1.34 -0.46 2.01
N GLU A 90 1.56 0.78 2.44
CA GLU A 90 2.06 1.08 3.78
C GLU A 90 1.04 0.77 4.88
N ASP A 91 -0.26 0.90 4.59
CA ASP A 91 -1.32 0.50 5.52
C ASP A 91 -1.38 -1.02 5.64
N ARG A 92 -1.27 -1.75 4.52
CA ARG A 92 -1.19 -3.23 4.52
C ARG A 92 0.01 -3.74 5.30
N LYS A 93 1.18 -3.13 5.11
CA LYS A 93 2.40 -3.44 5.87
C LYS A 93 2.20 -3.20 7.37
N ARG A 94 1.55 -2.10 7.76
CA ARG A 94 1.22 -1.82 9.16
C ARG A 94 0.30 -2.89 9.74
N LEU A 95 -0.78 -3.22 9.05
CA LEU A 95 -1.73 -4.27 9.45
C LEU A 95 -1.05 -5.63 9.62
N LEU A 96 -0.16 -5.99 8.68
CA LEU A 96 0.61 -7.23 8.75
C LEU A 96 1.48 -7.28 10.01
N VAL A 97 2.16 -6.18 10.34
CA VAL A 97 2.99 -6.06 11.56
C VAL A 97 2.14 -6.08 12.82
N ASP A 98 0.98 -5.41 12.82
CA ASP A 98 0.07 -5.37 13.96
C ASP A 98 -0.55 -6.76 14.25
N GLN A 99 -0.90 -7.52 13.21
CA GLN A 99 -1.50 -8.85 13.34
C GLN A 99 -0.48 -9.95 13.63
N LEU A 100 0.66 -9.94 12.95
CA LEU A 100 1.64 -11.03 12.99
C LEU A 100 2.86 -10.72 13.87
N GLY A 101 2.97 -9.49 14.37
CA GLY A 101 4.09 -9.00 15.15
C GLY A 101 5.30 -8.57 14.30
N ASN A 102 6.15 -7.74 14.88
CA ASN A 102 7.38 -7.23 14.25
C ASN A 102 8.55 -8.24 14.31
N PHE A 103 8.30 -9.50 13.94
CA PHE A 103 9.32 -10.55 13.84
C PHE A 103 9.23 -11.25 12.48
N CYS A 104 10.34 -11.83 12.05
CA CYS A 104 10.34 -12.62 10.82
C CYS A 104 9.47 -13.87 11.01
N GLN A 105 8.45 -14.05 10.16
CA GLN A 105 7.52 -15.18 10.25
C GLN A 105 8.17 -16.56 10.00
N LYS A 106 9.39 -16.61 9.46
CA LYS A 106 10.15 -17.86 9.22
C LYS A 106 11.20 -18.19 10.27
N CYS A 107 11.95 -17.19 10.75
CA CYS A 107 13.05 -17.43 11.71
C CYS A 107 12.89 -16.75 13.07
N MET A 108 11.74 -16.09 13.29
CA MET A 108 11.36 -15.43 14.54
C MET A 108 12.27 -14.28 15.01
N LYS A 109 13.22 -13.84 14.17
CA LYS A 109 14.11 -12.72 14.51
C LYS A 109 13.36 -11.37 14.53
N VAL A 110 13.55 -10.62 15.60
CA VAL A 110 12.91 -9.30 15.84
C VAL A 110 13.80 -8.16 15.31
N ASN A 111 15.09 -8.11 15.67
CA ASN A 111 15.98 -6.99 15.38
C ASN A 111 16.71 -7.14 14.03
N VAL A 112 15.95 -7.32 12.96
CA VAL A 112 16.46 -7.43 11.59
C VAL A 112 15.59 -6.63 10.65
N GLU A 113 16.18 -6.16 9.56
CA GLU A 113 15.43 -5.59 8.43
C GLU A 113 14.52 -6.67 7.85
N LYS A 114 13.25 -6.30 7.63
CA LYS A 114 12.20 -7.21 7.15
C LYS A 114 11.45 -6.55 6.02
N HIS A 115 11.10 -7.37 5.04
CA HIS A 115 10.34 -6.97 3.87
C HIS A 115 9.05 -7.78 3.82
N VAL A 116 8.05 -7.23 3.16
CA VAL A 116 6.83 -7.97 2.85
C VAL A 116 7.11 -8.85 1.64
N HIS A 117 6.78 -10.13 1.76
CA HIS A 117 6.95 -11.15 0.75
C HIS A 117 5.58 -11.65 0.29
N HIS A 118 5.37 -11.78 -1.01
CA HIS A 118 4.18 -12.45 -1.52
C HIS A 118 4.40 -13.98 -1.57
N THR A 119 3.57 -14.74 -0.87
CA THR A 119 3.60 -16.22 -0.89
C THR A 119 3.37 -16.75 -2.30
N VAL A 120 2.37 -16.21 -3.00
CA VAL A 120 2.16 -16.35 -4.44
C VAL A 120 2.54 -15.01 -5.10
N PRO A 121 3.54 -14.95 -5.99
CA PRO A 121 3.94 -13.70 -6.64
C PRO A 121 2.81 -13.07 -7.46
N VAL A 122 2.75 -11.73 -7.51
CA VAL A 122 1.78 -10.98 -8.31
C VAL A 122 1.86 -11.36 -9.80
N SER A 123 3.08 -11.52 -10.32
CA SER A 123 3.32 -11.99 -11.70
C SER A 123 2.74 -13.38 -12.03
N ARG A 124 2.35 -14.16 -11.01
CA ARG A 124 1.67 -15.46 -11.13
C ARG A 124 0.22 -15.42 -10.65
N GLY A 125 -0.39 -14.24 -10.57
CA GLY A 125 -1.77 -14.06 -10.14
C GLY A 125 -1.97 -14.00 -8.63
N GLY A 126 -0.90 -13.81 -7.86
CA GLY A 126 -1.00 -13.50 -6.43
C GLY A 126 -1.66 -12.14 -6.17
N SER A 127 -2.30 -12.01 -5.02
CA SER A 127 -2.96 -10.77 -4.58
C SER A 127 -2.15 -10.04 -3.51
N HIS A 128 -2.47 -8.78 -3.23
CA HIS A 128 -1.90 -8.00 -2.13
C HIS A 128 -2.63 -8.19 -0.79
N ARG A 129 -3.58 -9.14 -0.73
CA ARG A 129 -4.31 -9.47 0.50
C ARG A 129 -3.35 -10.00 1.57
N LEU A 130 -3.65 -9.71 2.82
CA LEU A 130 -2.83 -10.13 3.96
C LEU A 130 -2.57 -11.65 4.01
N ASP A 131 -3.52 -12.47 3.54
CA ASP A 131 -3.38 -13.94 3.45
C ASP A 131 -2.29 -14.41 2.46
N ASN A 132 -1.89 -13.55 1.52
CA ASN A 132 -0.83 -13.81 0.56
C ASN A 132 0.48 -13.11 0.94
N LEU A 133 0.57 -12.45 2.11
CA LEU A 133 1.74 -11.69 2.53
C LEU A 133 2.42 -12.34 3.75
N GLU A 134 3.75 -12.38 3.72
CA GLU A 134 4.60 -12.76 4.86
C GLU A 134 5.55 -11.61 5.22
N TYR A 135 5.82 -11.39 6.51
CA TYR A 135 6.83 -10.43 6.94
C TYR A 135 8.16 -11.15 7.24
N LEU A 136 9.11 -11.07 6.31
CA LEU A 136 10.32 -11.90 6.33
C LEU A 136 11.58 -11.05 6.47
N CYS A 137 12.54 -11.53 7.27
CA CYS A 137 13.88 -10.94 7.24
C CYS A 137 14.50 -11.18 5.86
N VAL A 138 15.46 -10.34 5.47
CA VAL A 138 15.99 -10.40 4.10
C VAL A 138 16.55 -11.79 3.73
N ARG A 139 17.18 -12.48 4.68
CA ARG A 139 17.67 -13.84 4.47
C ARG A 139 16.52 -14.83 4.20
N CYS A 140 15.49 -14.85 5.03
CA CYS A 140 14.35 -15.76 4.86
C CYS A 140 13.52 -15.41 3.63
N HIS A 141 13.43 -14.12 3.31
CA HIS A 141 12.79 -13.63 2.09
C HIS A 141 13.52 -14.16 0.86
N SER A 142 14.84 -13.97 0.81
CA SER A 142 15.70 -14.52 -0.21
C SER A 142 15.58 -16.05 -0.35
N GLN A 143 15.57 -16.77 0.77
CA GLN A 143 15.39 -18.23 0.79
C GLN A 143 14.07 -18.66 0.15
N ALA A 144 12.98 -17.90 0.37
CA ALA A 144 11.69 -18.17 -0.27
C ALA A 144 11.76 -18.09 -1.81
N HIS A 145 12.70 -17.32 -2.35
CA HIS A 145 12.98 -17.21 -3.78
C HIS A 145 14.14 -18.10 -4.26
N GLY A 146 14.61 -19.07 -3.46
CA GLY A 146 15.69 -20.00 -3.85
C GLY A 146 17.07 -19.70 -3.25
N GLY A 147 17.21 -18.65 -2.43
CA GLY A 147 18.28 -18.53 -1.43
C GLY A 147 19.63 -17.90 -1.82
N ARG A 148 19.66 -16.66 -2.32
CA ARG A 148 20.82 -15.74 -2.19
C ARG A 148 20.41 -14.37 -1.69
N ASP A 149 21.07 -13.90 -0.64
CA ASP A 149 20.78 -12.65 0.06
C ASP A 149 20.68 -11.47 -0.92
N VAL A 150 19.50 -10.84 -0.94
CA VAL A 150 19.26 -9.59 -1.66
C VAL A 150 18.90 -8.51 -0.64
N SER A 151 19.82 -8.15 0.27
CA SER A 151 19.65 -7.00 1.17
C SER A 151 20.37 -5.77 0.66
N THR A 152 19.56 -4.75 0.45
CA THR A 152 19.82 -3.32 0.48
C THR A 152 20.93 -2.86 1.46
N GLY A 153 21.80 -1.97 0.99
CA GLY A 153 22.51 -0.98 1.83
C GLY A 153 23.83 -1.37 2.52
N GLY A 154 23.96 -2.59 3.06
CA GLY A 154 25.20 -3.08 3.66
C GLY A 154 26.13 -3.71 2.62
N LYS A 155 27.45 -3.62 2.77
CA LYS A 155 28.41 -4.29 1.87
C LYS A 155 27.99 -5.73 1.63
N TYR A 156 27.63 -6.04 0.38
CA TYR A 156 27.39 -7.39 -0.10
C TYR A 156 28.66 -8.23 0.16
N ILE A 157 28.61 -9.14 1.13
CA ILE A 157 29.64 -10.17 1.34
C ILE A 157 29.01 -11.48 0.86
N PRO A 158 29.29 -11.92 -0.38
CA PRO A 158 28.81 -13.20 -0.86
C PRO A 158 29.37 -14.33 0.01
N PRO A 159 28.64 -15.43 0.22
CA PRO A 159 29.26 -16.67 0.67
C PRO A 159 30.41 -17.02 -0.27
N VAL A 160 31.59 -17.25 0.31
CA VAL A 160 32.82 -17.58 -0.40
C VAL A 160 32.53 -18.80 -1.31
N ASN A 161 32.85 -18.70 -2.61
CA ASN A 161 32.56 -19.65 -3.70
C ASN A 161 31.17 -19.62 -4.38
N ARG A 162 30.68 -18.46 -4.87
CA ARG A 162 29.65 -18.41 -5.94
C ARG A 162 30.05 -17.47 -7.09
N PRO A 163 29.73 -17.80 -8.37
CA PRO A 163 29.99 -16.88 -9.48
C PRO A 163 29.09 -15.64 -9.39
N ALA A 164 29.66 -14.44 -9.50
CA ALA A 164 28.93 -13.16 -9.41
C ALA A 164 27.76 -12.99 -10.41
N PHE A 165 27.70 -13.83 -11.45
CA PHE A 165 26.58 -13.91 -12.38
C PHE A 165 25.31 -14.48 -11.71
N SER A 166 25.48 -15.45 -10.81
CA SER A 166 24.43 -16.14 -10.09
C SER A 166 23.66 -15.17 -9.18
N ASP A 167 24.38 -14.36 -8.41
CA ASP A 167 23.77 -13.45 -7.43
C ASP A 167 22.99 -12.32 -8.10
N ARG A 168 23.54 -11.82 -9.21
CA ARG A 168 22.87 -10.82 -10.04
C ARG A 168 21.57 -11.35 -10.63
N LEU A 169 21.58 -12.58 -11.13
CA LEU A 169 20.40 -13.18 -11.74
C LEU A 169 19.28 -13.32 -10.71
N GLU A 170 19.60 -13.72 -9.48
CA GLU A 170 18.59 -13.80 -8.42
C GLU A 170 18.04 -12.44 -8.02
N LEU A 171 18.88 -11.42 -7.84
CA LEU A 171 18.40 -10.06 -7.58
C LEU A 171 17.44 -9.57 -8.67
N ILE A 172 17.78 -9.78 -9.94
CA ILE A 172 16.93 -9.38 -11.06
C ILE A 172 15.64 -10.19 -11.09
N THR A 173 15.70 -11.48 -10.81
CA THR A 173 14.52 -12.37 -10.79
C THR A 173 13.58 -11.95 -9.67
N TYR A 174 14.12 -11.61 -8.50
CA TYR A 174 13.39 -11.06 -7.37
C TYR A 174 12.75 -9.71 -7.72
N ALA A 175 13.48 -8.82 -8.38
CA ALA A 175 12.91 -7.56 -8.84
C ALA A 175 11.79 -7.72 -9.88
N VAL A 176 11.86 -8.75 -10.73
CA VAL A 176 10.77 -9.12 -11.64
C VAL A 176 9.57 -9.67 -10.86
N SER A 177 9.78 -10.54 -9.86
CA SER A 177 8.68 -11.16 -9.13
C SER A 177 7.88 -10.17 -8.29
N GLU A 178 8.58 -9.22 -7.67
CA GLU A 178 8.00 -8.20 -6.79
C GLU A 178 7.70 -6.87 -7.50
N SER A 179 7.85 -6.81 -8.84
CA SER A 179 7.65 -5.57 -9.61
C SER A 179 8.49 -4.37 -9.11
N LEU A 180 9.69 -4.63 -8.58
CA LEU A 180 10.58 -3.63 -7.97
C LEU A 180 11.50 -2.96 -8.99
N VAL A 181 11.85 -1.70 -8.76
CA VAL A 181 12.82 -1.00 -9.61
C VAL A 181 14.25 -1.44 -9.27
N ILE A 182 15.06 -1.71 -10.30
CA ILE A 182 16.49 -1.96 -10.14
C ILE A 182 17.32 -0.89 -10.82
N ALA A 183 18.42 -0.50 -10.18
CA ALA A 183 19.45 0.37 -10.70
C ALA A 183 20.74 -0.41 -10.98
N PHE A 184 21.42 -0.09 -12.07
CA PHE A 184 22.66 -0.75 -12.47
C PHE A 184 23.52 0.14 -13.37
N SER A 185 24.81 -0.18 -13.45
CA SER A 185 25.72 0.35 -14.47
C SER A 185 25.71 -0.58 -15.69
N TYR A 186 25.62 -0.01 -16.88
CA TYR A 186 25.48 -0.77 -18.12
C TYR A 186 26.59 -0.45 -19.11
N SER A 187 27.33 -1.47 -19.52
CA SER A 187 28.37 -1.38 -20.54
C SER A 187 27.77 -1.64 -21.93
N LYS A 188 27.78 -0.63 -22.79
CA LYS A 188 27.34 -0.76 -24.18
C LYS A 188 28.41 -1.43 -25.04
N ARG A 189 28.06 -1.76 -26.29
CA ARG A 189 29.00 -2.38 -27.26
C ARG A 189 30.12 -1.43 -27.69
N ASP A 190 29.84 -0.13 -27.70
CA ASP A 190 30.79 0.95 -28.03
C ASP A 190 31.78 1.25 -26.87
N GLY A 191 31.78 0.45 -25.80
CA GLY A 191 32.59 0.67 -24.61
C GLY A 191 32.04 1.72 -23.64
N THR A 192 31.03 2.52 -24.05
CA THR A 192 30.46 3.55 -23.19
C THR A 192 29.66 2.92 -22.05
N ARG A 193 29.85 3.46 -20.85
CA ARG A 193 29.11 3.05 -19.64
C ARG A 193 27.99 4.02 -19.37
N SER A 194 26.91 3.53 -18.78
CA SER A 194 25.79 4.39 -18.43
C SER A 194 24.96 3.80 -17.29
N LYS A 195 24.52 4.65 -16.37
CA LYS A 195 23.62 4.24 -15.28
C LYS A 195 22.20 4.08 -15.82
N ARG A 196 21.50 3.06 -15.34
CA ARG A 196 20.13 2.71 -15.73
C ARG A 196 19.32 2.41 -14.49
N SER A 197 18.05 2.78 -14.52
CA SER A 197 17.02 2.27 -13.64
C SER A 197 15.91 1.69 -14.50
N ILE A 198 15.46 0.49 -14.20
CA ILE A 198 14.38 -0.16 -14.92
C ILE A 198 13.39 -0.78 -13.94
N LYS A 199 12.11 -0.81 -14.30
CA LYS A 199 11.12 -1.70 -13.70
C LYS A 199 11.11 -2.98 -14.54
N PRO A 200 11.80 -4.06 -14.10
CA PRO A 200 11.94 -5.26 -14.89
C PRO A 200 10.59 -6.01 -14.88
N THR A 201 10.19 -6.51 -16.04
CA THR A 201 8.92 -7.23 -16.22
C THR A 201 9.13 -8.70 -16.55
N GLY A 202 10.33 -9.08 -16.95
CA GLY A 202 10.63 -10.46 -17.33
C GLY A 202 12.10 -10.73 -17.62
N LEU A 203 12.42 -12.02 -17.65
CA LEU A 203 13.68 -12.53 -18.17
C LEU A 203 13.40 -13.21 -19.51
N LYS A 204 14.25 -12.94 -20.50
CA LYS A 204 14.18 -13.61 -21.80
C LYS A 204 15.53 -13.85 -22.42
N GLN A 205 15.60 -14.87 -23.26
CA GLN A 205 16.79 -15.19 -24.02
C GLN A 205 16.76 -14.48 -25.38
N VAL A 206 17.80 -13.70 -25.68
CA VAL A 206 17.97 -13.03 -26.98
C VAL A 206 19.26 -13.54 -27.61
N GLY A 207 19.14 -14.40 -28.62
CA GLY A 207 20.26 -15.20 -29.12
C GLY A 207 20.86 -16.05 -27.99
N TYR A 208 22.19 -15.98 -27.82
CA TYR A 208 22.90 -16.67 -26.74
C TYR A 208 22.98 -15.89 -25.41
N SER A 209 22.29 -14.74 -25.29
CA SER A 209 22.39 -13.88 -24.12
C SER A 209 21.09 -13.85 -23.31
N LEU A 210 21.19 -14.18 -22.02
CA LEU A 210 20.13 -13.94 -21.06
C LEU A 210 19.99 -12.43 -20.81
N CYS A 211 18.76 -11.95 -20.96
CA CYS A 211 18.41 -10.55 -20.85
C CYS A 211 17.28 -10.33 -19.86
N VAL A 212 17.29 -9.18 -19.21
CA VAL A 212 16.13 -8.64 -18.50
C VAL A 212 15.42 -7.65 -19.41
N GLU A 213 14.10 -7.73 -19.47
CA GLU A 213 13.26 -6.73 -20.12
C GLU A 213 12.46 -5.93 -19.09
N GLY A 214 12.10 -4.71 -19.46
CA GLY A 214 11.27 -3.86 -18.62
C GLY A 214 11.33 -2.39 -19.03
N TYR A 215 10.55 -1.59 -18.31
CA TYR A 215 10.44 -0.16 -18.56
C TYR A 215 11.69 0.57 -18.09
N CYS A 216 12.40 1.24 -19.00
CA CYS A 216 13.61 1.99 -18.69
C CYS A 216 13.29 3.47 -18.47
N TYR A 217 13.44 3.94 -17.23
CA TYR A 217 13.11 5.32 -16.85
C TYR A 217 13.96 6.38 -17.56
N LEU A 218 15.22 6.08 -17.87
CA LEU A 218 16.08 7.02 -18.63
C LEU A 218 15.61 7.20 -20.07
N ARG A 219 15.05 6.15 -20.69
CA ARG A 219 14.64 6.17 -22.11
C ARG A 219 13.13 6.35 -22.27
N ARG A 220 12.38 6.29 -21.17
CA ARG A 220 10.91 6.35 -21.13
C ARG A 220 10.26 5.35 -22.08
N ALA A 221 10.81 4.14 -22.16
CA ALA A 221 10.36 3.10 -23.07
C ALA A 221 10.81 1.72 -22.59
N ASP A 222 10.11 0.68 -23.04
CA ASP A 222 10.50 -0.71 -22.80
C ASP A 222 11.80 -1.05 -23.52
N ARG A 223 12.70 -1.69 -22.80
CA ARG A 223 14.04 -2.02 -23.26
C ARG A 223 14.49 -3.37 -22.73
N VAL A 224 15.42 -3.96 -23.48
CA VAL A 224 16.02 -5.26 -23.16
C VAL A 224 17.50 -5.07 -22.88
N PHE A 225 17.96 -5.60 -21.75
CA PHE A 225 19.33 -5.46 -21.28
C PHE A 225 19.95 -6.84 -21.04
N ALA A 226 21.02 -7.15 -21.76
CA ALA A 226 21.83 -8.34 -21.51
C ALA A 226 22.44 -8.31 -20.10
N ILE A 227 22.13 -9.32 -19.28
CA ILE A 227 22.50 -9.39 -17.85
C ILE A 227 24.02 -9.41 -17.67
N LYS A 228 24.73 -10.09 -18.57
CA LYS A 228 26.19 -10.14 -18.57
C LYS A 228 26.87 -8.77 -18.63
N ARG A 229 26.19 -7.74 -19.15
CA ARG A 229 26.73 -6.37 -19.30
C ARG A 229 26.31 -5.40 -18.19
N MET A 230 25.56 -5.89 -17.20
CA MET A 230 25.16 -5.11 -16.04
C MET A 230 26.25 -5.19 -14.97
N GLU A 231 26.46 -4.14 -14.20
CA GLU A 231 27.37 -4.12 -13.05
C GLU A 231 26.69 -3.36 -11.91
N ARG A 232 27.02 -3.69 -10.66
CA ARG A 232 26.48 -3.01 -9.46
C ARG A 232 24.95 -2.94 -9.45
N VAL A 233 24.32 -4.06 -9.78
CA VAL A 233 22.85 -4.17 -9.78
C VAL A 233 22.38 -4.11 -8.33
N LYS A 234 21.38 -3.27 -8.08
CA LYS A 234 20.74 -3.11 -6.77
C LYS A 234 19.28 -2.75 -6.95
N ILE A 235 18.47 -3.04 -5.94
CA ILE A 235 17.10 -2.55 -5.86
C ILE A 235 17.13 -1.10 -5.41
N VAL A 236 16.19 -0.33 -5.94
CA VAL A 236 15.94 1.05 -5.55
C VAL A 236 14.48 1.10 -5.14
N GLU A 237 14.25 1.45 -3.88
CA GLU A 237 12.95 1.88 -3.37
C GLU A 237 12.55 3.21 -4.01
#